data_AF-A0A3P3TEG7-F1
#
_entry.id   AF-A0A3P3TEG7-F1
#
_cell.length_a   1.000
_cell.length_b   1.000
_cell.length_c   1.000
_cell.angle_alpha   90.00
_cell.angle_beta   90.00
_cell.angle_gamma   90.00
#
_symmetry.space_group_name_H-M   'P 1'
#
loop_
_entity.id
_entity.type
_entity.pdbx_description
1 polymer ?
#
loop_
_entity_poly.entity_id
_entity_poly.type
_entity_poly.pdbx_seq_one_letter_code
_entity_poly.pdbx_strand_id
1 'polypeptide(L)'
;MPRKEIDLYEGATLFDEPIPVSKIREQDADNALNTIELKCLEHLHAGEESVRAICERLIEEGVIPEDRFLTGKPKFYPEICIFLSSLSSADKVWKIAITQDDCRFKLFE
;
A
#
# COMPACT_ATOMS: atom_id res chain seq x y z
N MET A 1 19.80 -36.50 37.86
CA MET A 1 19.57 -35.59 36.72
C MET A 1 20.54 -35.99 35.63
N PRO A 2 20.07 -36.58 34.52
CA PRO A 2 20.92 -36.99 33.41
C PRO A 2 20.94 -35.91 32.32
N ARG A 3 22.02 -35.83 31.54
CA ARG A 3 21.93 -35.57 30.11
C ARG A 3 23.11 -36.25 29.43
N LYS A 4 22.79 -37.37 28.78
CA LYS A 4 23.62 -38.01 27.77
C LYS A 4 23.58 -37.12 26.53
N GLU A 5 24.75 -36.77 26.01
CA GLU A 5 24.93 -36.51 24.58
C GLU A 5 24.60 -37.80 23.83
N ILE A 6 23.80 -37.67 22.76
CA ILE A 6 23.75 -38.62 21.66
C ILE A 6 23.57 -37.84 20.36
N ASP A 7 24.41 -38.27 19.44
CA ASP A 7 24.71 -37.77 18.10
C ASP A 7 23.58 -37.89 17.07
N LEU A 8 23.78 -37.11 16.00
CA LEU A 8 23.44 -37.35 14.59
C LEU A 8 22.04 -37.85 14.22
N TYR A 9 21.37 -37.11 13.33
CA TYR A 9 20.66 -37.71 12.19
C TYR A 9 20.84 -36.87 10.92
N GLU A 10 21.56 -37.45 9.95
CA GLU A 10 21.45 -37.18 8.51
C GLU A 10 20.07 -37.65 8.02
N GLY A 11 19.52 -37.00 6.98
CA GLY A 11 18.34 -37.56 6.29
C GLY A 11 17.61 -36.56 5.41
N ALA A 12 17.89 -36.63 4.11
CA ALA A 12 17.16 -35.95 3.05
C ALA A 12 15.68 -36.33 3.00
N THR A 13 14.79 -35.39 2.64
CA THR A 13 13.68 -35.67 1.71
C THR A 13 13.31 -34.42 0.92
N LEU A 14 13.17 -34.65 -0.38
CA LEU A 14 12.80 -33.76 -1.46
C LEU A 14 11.27 -33.90 -1.63
N PHE A 15 10.47 -33.08 -0.98
CA PHE A 15 9.04 -32.95 -1.32
C PHE A 15 8.58 -31.52 -1.03
N ASP A 16 8.10 -30.86 -2.07
CA ASP A 16 7.14 -29.74 -2.00
C ASP A 16 6.06 -30.05 -0.96
N GLU A 17 6.15 -29.44 0.22
CA GLU A 17 4.97 -29.21 1.03
C GLU A 17 4.40 -27.84 0.64
N PRO A 18 3.19 -27.76 0.06
CA PRO A 18 2.56 -26.49 -0.20
C PRO A 18 2.37 -25.79 1.14
N ILE A 19 3.02 -24.63 1.28
CA ILE A 19 2.90 -23.78 2.46
C ILE A 19 1.39 -23.52 2.68
N PRO A 20 0.83 -23.86 3.86
CA PRO A 20 -0.59 -23.64 4.11
C PRO A 20 -0.89 -22.13 4.02
N VAL A 21 -1.77 -21.76 3.09
CA VAL A 21 -2.15 -20.40 2.63
C VAL A 21 -2.85 -19.55 3.71
N SER A 22 -2.72 -19.90 4.99
CA SER A 22 -3.53 -19.33 6.07
C SER A 22 -2.73 -18.53 7.11
N LYS A 23 -1.45 -18.25 6.88
CA LYS A 23 -0.61 -17.49 7.82
C LYS A 23 0.37 -16.47 7.18
N ILE A 24 0.00 -15.91 6.02
CA ILE A 24 0.63 -14.70 5.45
C ILE A 24 -0.38 -13.56 5.57
N ARG A 25 -0.63 -13.07 6.79
CA ARG A 25 -1.60 -12.01 7.03
C ARG A 25 -1.13 -11.19 8.20
N GLU A 26 -0.39 -10.12 7.92
CA GLU A 26 -0.38 -8.81 8.61
C GLU A 26 0.87 -8.01 8.20
N GLN A 27 2.08 -8.61 8.21
CA GLN A 27 3.33 -7.88 7.93
C GLN A 27 3.52 -7.40 6.49
N ASP A 28 3.07 -8.16 5.48
CA ASP A 28 3.20 -7.74 4.07
C ASP A 28 2.20 -6.63 3.69
N ALA A 29 1.06 -6.56 4.38
CA ALA A 29 0.03 -5.55 4.12
C ALA A 29 0.48 -4.18 4.63
N ASP A 30 1.08 -4.13 5.83
CA ASP A 30 1.64 -2.89 6.40
C ASP A 30 2.75 -2.32 5.52
N ASN A 31 3.57 -3.19 4.93
CA ASN A 31 4.66 -2.78 4.05
C ASN A 31 4.17 -2.30 2.67
N ALA A 32 3.13 -2.94 2.12
CA ALA A 32 2.48 -2.53 0.88
C ALA A 32 1.74 -1.20 1.04
N LEU A 33 1.03 -0.99 2.16
CA LEU A 33 0.35 0.26 2.46
C LEU A 33 1.35 1.42 2.53
N ASN A 34 2.46 1.22 3.23
CA ASN A 34 3.53 2.22 3.34
C ASN A 34 4.15 2.55 1.97
N THR A 35 4.24 1.57 1.07
CA THR A 35 4.71 1.79 -0.31
C THR A 35 3.75 2.67 -1.11
N ILE A 36 2.44 2.43 -1.00
CA ILE A 36 1.40 3.24 -1.67
C ILE A 36 1.40 4.67 -1.13
N GLU A 37 1.47 4.83 0.19
CA GLU A 37 1.51 6.13 0.88
C GLU A 37 2.73 6.96 0.47
N LEU A 38 3.92 6.35 0.44
CA LEU A 38 5.15 6.99 -0.04
C LEU A 38 5.03 7.42 -1.49
N LYS A 39 4.51 6.55 -2.36
CA LYS A 39 4.29 6.86 -3.78
C LYS A 39 3.28 7.99 -3.98
N CYS A 40 2.22 8.04 -3.19
CA CYS A 40 1.27 9.16 -3.21
C CYS A 40 1.97 10.48 -2.87
N LEU A 41 2.85 10.47 -1.86
CA LEU A 41 3.64 11.64 -1.49
C LEU A 41 4.63 12.03 -2.60
N GLU A 42 5.31 11.07 -3.23
CA GLU A 42 6.21 11.32 -4.37
C GLU A 42 5.48 12.04 -5.51
N HIS A 43 4.29 11.59 -5.87
CA HIS A 43 3.47 12.27 -6.90
C HIS A 43 3.04 13.67 -6.46
N LEU A 44 2.68 13.85 -5.18
CA LEU A 44 2.37 15.18 -4.63
C LEU A 44 3.59 16.12 -4.69
N HIS A 45 4.80 15.60 -4.41
CA HIS A 45 6.07 16.31 -4.51
C HIS A 45 6.43 16.65 -5.96
N ALA A 46 6.03 15.81 -6.93
CA ALA A 46 6.18 16.08 -8.36
C ALA A 46 5.18 17.14 -8.87
N GLY A 47 4.26 17.62 -8.03
CA GLY A 47 3.26 18.62 -8.38
C GLY A 47 1.93 18.05 -8.87
N GLU A 48 1.70 16.74 -8.74
CA GLU A 48 0.41 16.13 -9.05
C GLU A 48 -0.57 16.42 -7.91
N GLU A 49 -1.46 17.39 -8.11
CA GLU A 49 -2.37 17.81 -7.04
C GLU A 49 -3.65 16.95 -6.98
N SER A 50 -4.03 16.28 -8.07
CA SER A 50 -5.29 15.54 -8.20
C SER A 50 -5.20 14.12 -7.65
N VAL A 51 -6.09 13.77 -6.70
CA VAL A 51 -6.17 12.39 -6.18
C VAL A 51 -6.46 11.40 -7.29
N ARG A 52 -7.32 11.77 -8.24
CA ARG A 52 -7.60 10.91 -9.38
C ARG A 52 -6.35 10.68 -10.23
N ALA A 53 -5.61 11.73 -10.55
CA ALA A 53 -4.39 11.60 -11.33
C ALA A 53 -3.34 10.75 -10.59
N ILE A 54 -3.17 10.94 -9.27
CA ILE A 54 -2.31 10.09 -8.44
C ILE A 54 -2.74 8.62 -8.54
N CYS A 55 -4.03 8.31 -8.44
CA CYS A 55 -4.52 6.95 -8.60
C CYS A 55 -4.16 6.36 -9.97
N GLU A 56 -4.37 7.12 -11.06
CA GLU A 56 -4.04 6.64 -12.40
C GLU A 56 -2.53 6.38 -12.55
N ARG A 57 -1.67 7.25 -11.99
CA ARG A 57 -0.21 7.04 -11.96
C ARG A 57 0.18 5.78 -11.20
N LEU A 58 -0.43 5.54 -10.04
CA LEU A 58 -0.15 4.35 -9.24
C LEU A 58 -0.58 3.06 -9.96
N ILE A 59 -1.65 3.12 -10.77
CA ILE A 59 -2.07 2.02 -11.65
C ILE A 59 -1.03 1.82 -12.77
N GLU A 60 -0.61 2.90 -13.44
CA GLU A 60 0.40 2.86 -14.50
C GLU A 60 1.74 2.28 -14.00
N GLU A 61 2.13 2.60 -12.76
CA GLU A 61 3.33 2.08 -12.11
C GLU A 61 3.18 0.65 -11.58
N GLY A 62 1.95 0.09 -11.61
CA GLY A 62 1.66 -1.24 -11.08
C GLY A 62 1.68 -1.34 -9.55
N VAL A 63 1.63 -0.20 -8.86
CA VAL A 63 1.62 -0.10 -7.39
C VAL A 63 0.24 -0.49 -6.83
N ILE A 64 -0.83 -0.08 -7.50
CA ILE A 64 -2.21 -0.50 -7.18
C ILE A 64 -2.83 -1.23 -8.37
N PRO A 65 -3.75 -2.18 -8.14
CA PRO A 65 -4.46 -2.86 -9.21
C PRO A 65 -5.38 -1.89 -9.97
N GLU A 66 -5.55 -2.13 -11.28
CA GLU A 66 -6.54 -1.45 -12.13
C GLU A 66 -7.99 -1.88 -11.82
N ASP A 67 -8.27 -2.23 -10.56
CA ASP A 67 -9.62 -2.59 -10.15
C ASP A 67 -10.44 -1.31 -9.93
N ARG A 68 -11.57 -1.20 -10.62
CA ARG A 68 -12.44 -0.02 -10.64
C ARG A 68 -13.85 -0.39 -10.18
N PHE A 69 -14.52 0.56 -9.55
CA PHE A 69 -15.97 0.48 -9.31
C PHE A 69 -16.72 0.54 -10.65
N LEU A 70 -18.00 0.14 -10.64
CA LEU A 70 -18.90 0.28 -11.80
C LEU A 70 -19.04 1.74 -12.29
N THR A 71 -18.68 2.71 -11.45
CA THR A 71 -18.64 4.14 -11.77
C THR A 71 -17.39 4.57 -12.53
N GLY A 72 -16.44 3.66 -12.78
CA GLY A 72 -15.16 3.94 -13.47
C GLY A 72 -14.05 4.51 -12.56
N LYS A 73 -14.34 4.75 -11.28
CA LYS A 73 -13.35 5.24 -10.29
C LYS A 73 -12.50 4.07 -9.77
N PRO A 74 -11.18 4.25 -9.59
CA PRO A 74 -10.32 3.24 -8.97
C PRO A 74 -10.83 2.83 -7.58
N LYS A 75 -10.79 1.54 -7.24
CA LYS A 75 -11.24 1.06 -5.93
C LYS A 75 -10.40 1.59 -4.77
N PHE A 76 -9.13 1.90 -5.03
CA PHE A 76 -8.19 2.51 -4.07
C PHE A 76 -8.38 4.02 -3.90
N TYR A 77 -9.18 4.67 -4.75
CA TYR A 77 -9.47 6.11 -4.64
C TYR A 77 -9.93 6.56 -3.23
N PRO A 78 -10.92 5.91 -2.59
CA PRO A 78 -11.31 6.26 -1.23
C PRO A 78 -10.18 6.12 -0.21
N GLU A 79 -9.34 5.09 -0.30
CA GLU A 79 -8.22 4.88 0.62
C GLU A 79 -7.19 6.00 0.50
N ILE A 80 -6.80 6.36 -0.73
CA ILE A 80 -5.87 7.46 -1.00
C ILE A 80 -6.45 8.80 -0.53
N CYS A 81 -7.75 9.01 -0.74
CA CYS A 81 -8.43 10.22 -0.28
C CYS A 81 -8.44 10.31 1.27
N ILE A 82 -8.62 9.20 1.97
CA ILE A 82 -8.54 9.13 3.44
C ILE A 82 -7.12 9.43 3.91
N PHE A 83 -6.11 8.81 3.28
CA PHE A 83 -4.70 9.03 3.59
C PHE A 83 -4.31 10.51 3.45
N LEU A 84 -4.59 11.13 2.31
CA LEU A 84 -4.27 12.55 2.08
C LEU A 84 -5.07 13.48 3.00
N SER A 85 -6.32 13.11 3.34
CA SER A 85 -7.10 13.87 4.32
C SER A 85 -6.52 13.76 5.74
N SER A 86 -5.97 12.61 6.11
CA SER A 86 -5.25 12.41 7.38
C SER A 86 -3.99 13.27 7.42
N LEU A 87 -3.21 13.30 6.35
CA LEU A 87 -2.04 14.18 6.23
C LEU A 87 -2.42 15.67 6.30
N SER A 88 -3.57 16.03 5.72
CA SER A 88 -4.07 17.41 5.79
C SER A 88 -4.47 17.78 7.21
N SER A 89 -5.04 16.84 7.95
CA SER A 89 -5.40 17.01 9.37
C SER A 89 -4.15 17.09 10.27
N ALA A 90 -3.03 16.56 9.80
CA ALA A 90 -1.72 16.64 10.45
C ALA A 90 -0.87 17.83 9.98
N ASP A 91 -1.46 18.80 9.26
CA ASP A 91 -0.79 20.00 8.70
C ASP A 91 0.41 19.70 7.78
N LYS A 92 0.46 18.52 7.16
CA LYS A 92 1.52 18.14 6.21
C LYS A 92 1.20 18.51 4.76
N VAL A 93 -0.08 18.57 4.42
CA VAL A 93 -0.58 18.91 3.08
C VAL A 93 -1.78 19.87 3.18
N TRP A 94 -1.93 20.76 2.21
CA TRP A 94 -3.11 21.61 2.06
C TRP A 94 -4.11 20.97 1.12
N LYS A 95 -5.36 20.90 1.55
CA LYS A 95 -6.47 20.59 0.67
C LYS A 95 -6.84 21.85 -0.12
N ILE A 96 -6.52 21.87 -1.42
CA ILE A 96 -6.67 23.05 -2.28
C ILE A 96 -8.08 23.12 -2.87
N ALA A 97 -8.63 21.98 -3.28
CA ALA A 97 -9.93 21.91 -3.93
C ALA A 97 -10.67 20.62 -3.60
N ILE A 98 -12.00 20.73 -3.51
CA ILE A 98 -12.91 19.59 -3.42
C ILE A 98 -13.97 19.80 -4.48
N THR A 99 -14.07 18.85 -5.39
CA THR A 99 -15.16 18.77 -6.37
C THR A 99 -15.93 17.48 -6.14
N GLN A 100 -17.09 17.34 -6.78
CA GLN A 100 -17.87 16.09 -6.72
C GLN A 100 -17.09 14.88 -7.26
N ASP A 101 -16.13 15.13 -8.16
CA ASP A 101 -15.41 14.08 -8.88
C ASP A 101 -13.96 13.88 -8.44
N ASP A 102 -13.36 14.90 -7.83
CA ASP A 102 -11.93 14.92 -7.50
C ASP A 102 -11.60 15.79 -6.29
N CYS A 103 -10.62 15.34 -5.50
CA CYS A 103 -10.00 16.11 -4.42
C CYS A 103 -8.60 16.55 -4.86
N ARG A 104 -8.19 17.77 -4.50
CA ARG A 104 -6.83 18.24 -4.77
C ARG A 104 -6.07 18.63 -3.52
N PHE A 105 -4.81 18.22 -3.45
CA PHE A 105 -3.91 18.47 -2.32
C PHE A 105 -2.58 19.07 -2.80
N LYS A 106 -1.99 19.96 -1.98
CA LYS A 106 -0.64 20.53 -2.16
C LYS A 106 0.20 20.20 -0.94
N LEU A 107 1.51 20.11 -1.11
CA LEU A 107 2.42 20.06 0.04
C LEU A 107 2.55 21.44 0.72
N PHE A 108 2.87 21.41 2.01
CA PHE A 108 3.29 22.58 2.76
C PHE A 108 4.68 23.00 2.24
N GLU A 109 4.80 24.20 1.67
CA GLU A 109 6.06 24.78 1.16
C GLU A 109 6.70 25.70 2.22
#